data_AF-A0A417XYU1-F1
#
_entry.id   AF-A0A417XYU1-F1
#
_cell.length_a   1.000
_cell.length_b   1.000
_cell.length_c   1.000
_cell.angle_alpha   90.00
_cell.angle_beta   90.00
_cell.angle_gamma   90.00
#
_symmetry.space_group_name_H-M   'P 1'
#
loop_
_entity.id
_entity.type
_entity.pdbx_description
1 polymer ?
#
loop_
_entity_poly.entity_id
_entity_poly.type
_entity_poly.pdbx_seq_one_letter_code
_entity_poly.pdbx_strand_id
1 'polypeptide(L)'
;MGSVLDVAVYSDTTADESVDGVEGFNFRALSGGITPEDRRRIREELLHRVHPTWNHDHDELAHPPTCAHLRHGDRHYLARGHSTGLTLSGRSGNLITQVVVTDGVAGFGGFCPAQLYAAAGWTLAETPSGDLEPWPVPVSVRDDFGAAALQAMFTDDPWAVRVLRSTSPCSRRPAARSRAGWCSSIATSTS
;
A
#
# COMPACT_ATOMS: atom_id res chain seq x y z
N MET A 1 -4.10 26.26 -0.87
CA MET A 1 -3.05 25.23 -1.01
C MET A 1 -3.75 23.91 -1.19
N GLY A 2 -3.45 23.18 -2.26
CA GLY A 2 -3.99 21.83 -2.45
C GLY A 2 -3.47 20.91 -1.35
N SER A 3 -4.29 19.97 -0.89
CA SER A 3 -3.83 18.92 0.01
C SER A 3 -2.73 18.11 -0.69
N VAL A 4 -1.73 17.69 0.08
CA VAL A 4 -0.62 16.86 -0.39
C VAL A 4 -0.59 15.56 0.40
N LEU A 5 0.00 14.52 -0.19
CA LEU A 5 0.25 13.24 0.44
C LEU A 5 1.75 13.07 0.61
N ASP A 6 2.20 12.85 1.84
CA ASP A 6 3.59 12.50 2.09
C ASP A 6 3.88 11.09 1.56
N VAL A 7 5.11 10.85 1.11
CA VAL A 7 5.48 9.64 0.38
C VAL A 7 6.70 8.99 1.02
N ALA A 8 6.67 7.67 1.14
CA ALA A 8 7.81 6.88 1.57
C ALA A 8 8.01 5.68 0.64
N VAL A 9 9.26 5.34 0.35
CA VAL A 9 9.64 4.14 -0.42
C VAL A 9 10.56 3.27 0.44
N TYR A 10 10.18 2.01 0.57
CA TYR A 10 10.90 0.99 1.32
C TYR A 10 11.27 -0.18 0.40
N SER A 11 12.53 -0.55 0.38
CA SER A 11 13.04 -1.69 -0.40
C SER A 11 14.40 -2.13 0.14
N ASP A 12 15.07 -3.07 -0.53
CA ASP A 12 16.45 -3.40 -0.26
C ASP A 12 17.38 -2.29 -0.77
N THR A 13 18.41 -1.95 0.01
CA THR A 13 19.19 -0.71 -0.17
C THR A 13 20.67 -0.93 0.11
N THR A 14 21.54 -0.20 -0.61
CA THR A 14 22.91 0.01 -0.13
C THR A 14 22.92 1.06 0.98
N ALA A 15 24.04 1.19 1.71
CA ALA A 15 24.20 2.24 2.70
C ALA A 15 24.01 3.65 2.11
N ASP A 16 24.49 3.90 0.89
CA ASP A 16 24.40 5.22 0.24
C ASP A 16 22.99 5.55 -0.26
N GLU A 17 22.17 4.54 -0.56
CA GLU A 17 20.78 4.71 -1.01
C GLU A 17 19.79 4.80 0.15
N SER A 18 20.20 4.36 1.33
CA SER A 18 19.38 4.29 2.53
C SER A 18 19.32 5.65 3.22
N VAL A 19 18.12 6.08 3.59
CA VAL A 19 17.93 7.34 4.33
C VAL A 19 18.66 7.34 5.67
N ASP A 20 18.84 6.18 6.30
CA ASP A 20 19.56 6.08 7.57
C ASP A 20 21.05 5.71 7.41
N GLY A 21 21.55 5.55 6.18
CA GLY A 21 22.92 5.07 5.96
C GLY A 21 23.12 3.58 6.28
N VAL A 22 22.02 2.80 6.36
CA VAL A 22 22.05 1.38 6.76
C VAL A 22 21.69 0.50 5.56
N GLU A 23 22.60 -0.40 5.20
CA GLU A 23 22.41 -1.42 4.15
C GLU A 23 21.34 -2.45 4.52
N GLY A 24 20.68 -2.99 3.50
CA GLY A 24 19.61 -3.97 3.59
C GLY A 24 18.24 -3.32 3.43
N PHE A 25 17.19 -4.01 3.90
CA PHE A 25 15.83 -3.50 3.84
C PHE A 25 15.66 -2.25 4.70
N ASN A 26 15.49 -1.11 4.04
CA ASN A 26 15.24 0.17 4.71
C ASN A 26 14.47 1.15 3.80
N PHE A 27 14.21 2.35 4.32
CA PHE A 27 13.68 3.45 3.55
C PHE A 27 14.74 3.95 2.57
N ARG A 28 14.44 3.87 1.28
CA ARG A 28 15.25 4.45 0.21
C ARG A 28 14.97 5.92 0.06
N ALA A 29 13.70 6.32 0.15
CA ALA A 29 13.30 7.68 -0.10
C ALA A 29 12.10 8.11 0.75
N LEU A 30 12.06 9.38 1.14
CA LEU A 30 11.03 9.98 1.99
C LEU A 30 10.71 11.40 1.55
N SER A 31 9.45 11.82 1.65
CA SER A 31 9.09 13.23 1.66
C SER A 31 9.28 13.84 3.05
N GLY A 32 9.45 15.17 3.10
CA GLY A 32 9.79 15.90 4.32
C GLY A 32 8.76 15.80 5.47
N GLY A 33 7.50 15.45 5.19
CA GLY A 33 6.46 15.28 6.22
C GLY A 33 6.40 13.89 6.88
N ILE A 34 7.20 12.93 6.42
CA ILE A 34 7.27 11.59 7.02
C ILE A 34 8.03 11.64 8.35
N THR A 35 7.35 11.26 9.43
CA THR A 35 7.94 11.26 10.78
C THR A 35 8.57 9.92 11.16
N PRO A 36 9.42 9.86 12.21
CA PRO A 36 9.92 8.58 12.73
C PRO A 36 8.83 7.60 13.17
N GLU A 37 7.68 8.10 13.65
CA GLU A 37 6.53 7.27 13.99
C GLU A 37 5.93 6.63 12.74
N ASP A 38 5.74 7.40 11.67
CA ASP A 38 5.23 6.91 10.39
C ASP A 38 6.13 5.80 9.85
N ARG A 39 7.45 6.01 9.92
CA ARG A 39 8.46 5.04 9.51
C ARG A 39 8.34 3.73 10.29
N ARG A 40 8.11 3.79 11.60
CA ARG A 40 7.87 2.60 12.43
C ARG A 40 6.60 1.86 11.98
N ARG A 41 5.49 2.58 11.81
CA ARG A 41 4.21 2.00 11.38
C ARG A 41 4.30 1.32 10.03
N ILE A 42 4.99 1.96 9.08
CA ILE A 42 5.19 1.42 7.75
C ILE A 42 5.90 0.07 7.80
N ARG A 43 7.01 -0.02 8.55
CA ARG A 43 7.78 -1.28 8.70
C ARG A 43 6.96 -2.39 9.35
N GLU A 44 6.17 -2.05 10.37
CA GLU A 44 5.43 -3.06 11.15
C GLU A 44 4.19 -3.58 10.42
N GLU A 45 3.49 -2.72 9.68
CA GLU A 45 2.09 -2.99 9.27
C GLU A 45 1.81 -2.89 7.77
N LEU A 46 2.66 -2.21 6.99
CA LEU A 46 2.31 -1.81 5.61
C LEU A 46 3.21 -2.39 4.52
N LEU A 47 4.32 -3.04 4.88
CA LEU A 47 5.21 -3.66 3.90
C LEU A 47 4.49 -4.73 3.07
N HIS A 48 4.87 -4.83 1.79
CA HIS A 48 4.49 -5.93 0.93
C HIS A 48 4.79 -7.27 1.61
N ARG A 49 3.82 -8.18 1.59
CA ARG A 49 4.00 -9.53 2.12
C ARG A 49 3.58 -10.55 1.08
N VAL A 50 4.52 -11.43 0.75
CA VAL A 50 4.26 -12.65 0.01
C VAL A 50 3.64 -13.67 0.96
N HIS A 51 2.56 -14.33 0.55
CA HIS A 51 1.95 -15.38 1.37
C HIS A 51 2.97 -16.50 1.63
N PRO A 52 3.13 -17.03 2.86
CA PRO A 52 4.18 -18.00 3.20
C PRO A 52 4.20 -19.26 2.34
N THR A 53 3.07 -19.65 1.77
CA THR A 53 2.96 -20.84 0.90
C THR A 53 3.05 -20.54 -0.59
N TRP A 54 3.13 -19.26 -1.01
CA TRP A 54 3.13 -18.88 -2.42
C TRP A 54 4.30 -19.53 -3.18
N ASN A 55 5.50 -19.38 -2.61
CA ASN A 55 6.77 -19.84 -3.20
C ASN A 55 6.89 -21.37 -3.30
N HIS A 56 5.91 -22.15 -2.81
CA HIS A 56 5.89 -23.60 -3.02
C HIS A 56 5.53 -23.97 -4.46
N ASP A 57 4.53 -23.26 -5.00
CA ASP A 57 3.88 -23.62 -6.27
C ASP A 57 4.04 -22.54 -7.34
N HIS A 58 4.58 -21.37 -6.98
CA HIS A 58 4.64 -20.20 -7.86
C HIS A 58 6.00 -19.50 -7.78
N ASP A 59 6.37 -18.84 -8.89
CA ASP A 59 7.45 -17.85 -8.90
C ASP A 59 7.08 -16.68 -7.99
N GLU A 60 8.04 -16.21 -7.19
CA GLU A 60 7.89 -15.05 -6.33
C GLU A 60 7.50 -13.80 -7.12
N LEU A 61 8.09 -13.61 -8.31
CA LEU A 61 7.77 -12.48 -9.19
C LEU A 61 6.34 -12.54 -9.75
N ALA A 62 5.71 -13.71 -9.72
CA ALA A 62 4.31 -13.87 -10.10
C ALA A 62 3.34 -13.48 -8.97
N HIS A 63 3.83 -13.20 -7.74
CA HIS A 63 2.97 -12.79 -6.65
C HIS A 63 2.26 -11.47 -6.99
N PRO A 64 0.92 -11.38 -6.85
CA PRO A 64 0.20 -10.17 -7.17
C PRO A 64 0.65 -9.01 -6.27
N PRO A 65 0.66 -7.75 -6.78
CA PRO A 65 0.91 -6.59 -5.94
C PRO A 65 -0.08 -6.52 -4.78
N THR A 66 0.40 -6.18 -3.60
CA THR A 66 -0.45 -5.99 -2.41
C THR A 66 -0.80 -4.53 -2.24
N CYS A 67 -1.94 -4.29 -1.57
CA CYS A 67 -2.30 -2.98 -1.04
C CYS A 67 -2.79 -3.09 0.39
N ALA A 68 -2.42 -2.12 1.21
CA ALA A 68 -2.84 -2.02 2.60
C ALA A 68 -3.28 -0.60 2.93
N HIS A 69 -4.35 -0.49 3.72
CA HIS A 69 -4.79 0.76 4.32
C HIS A 69 -4.71 0.63 5.84
N LEU A 70 -4.11 1.63 6.49
CA LEU A 70 -4.02 1.72 7.95
C LEU A 70 -4.49 3.10 8.41
N ARG A 71 -5.21 3.12 9.53
CA ARG A 71 -5.50 4.35 10.28
C ARG A 71 -4.89 4.22 11.66
N HIS A 72 -4.08 5.21 12.06
CA HIS A 72 -3.48 5.28 13.38
C HIS A 72 -3.64 6.68 13.96
N GLY A 73 -4.56 6.85 14.91
CA GLY A 73 -4.98 8.18 15.35
C GLY A 73 -5.57 8.95 14.17
N ASP A 74 -5.06 10.16 13.95
CA ASP A 74 -5.44 11.02 12.82
C ASP A 74 -4.63 10.73 11.55
N ARG A 75 -3.60 9.87 11.60
CA ARG A 75 -2.80 9.52 10.42
C ARG A 75 -3.48 8.42 9.60
N HIS A 76 -3.49 8.61 8.29
CA HIS A 76 -3.96 7.63 7.32
C HIS A 76 -2.82 7.24 6.39
N TYR A 77 -2.67 5.93 6.15
CA TYR A 77 -1.63 5.36 5.31
C TYR A 77 -2.28 4.50 4.23
N LEU A 78 -1.83 4.64 3.00
CA LEU A 78 -2.16 3.74 1.90
C LEU A 78 -0.85 3.25 1.30
N ALA A 79 -0.66 1.94 1.23
CA ALA A 79 0.55 1.32 0.73
C ALA A 79 0.26 0.45 -0.48
N ARG A 80 1.20 0.42 -1.43
CA ARG A 80 1.26 -0.57 -2.51
C ARG A 80 2.66 -1.14 -2.59
N GLY A 81 2.76 -2.41 -2.95
CA GLY A 81 4.05 -3.06 -3.12
C GLY A 81 3.98 -4.35 -3.90
N HIS A 82 5.13 -4.83 -4.36
CA HIS A 82 5.28 -6.09 -5.08
C HIS A 82 6.69 -6.64 -4.90
N SER A 83 6.87 -7.92 -5.24
CA SER A 83 8.18 -8.57 -5.27
C SER A 83 9.02 -8.11 -6.46
N THR A 84 10.29 -7.83 -6.20
CA THR A 84 11.29 -7.40 -7.20
C THR A 84 12.36 -8.45 -7.45
N GLY A 85 12.28 -9.62 -6.77
CA GLY A 85 13.09 -10.79 -7.05
C GLY A 85 14.30 -10.90 -6.13
N LEU A 86 15.51 -10.69 -6.67
CA LEU A 86 16.74 -10.83 -5.89
C LEU A 86 17.08 -9.54 -5.14
N THR A 87 17.52 -9.71 -3.90
CA THR A 87 18.14 -8.68 -3.06
C THR A 87 19.52 -8.33 -3.61
N LEU A 88 20.09 -7.21 -3.17
CA LEU A 88 21.46 -6.78 -3.50
C LEU A 88 22.50 -7.84 -3.10
N SER A 89 22.21 -8.63 -2.06
CA SER A 89 23.06 -9.76 -1.64
C SER A 89 22.84 -11.04 -2.47
N GLY A 90 21.97 -11.01 -3.50
CA GLY A 90 21.63 -12.15 -4.35
C GLY A 90 20.66 -13.17 -3.74
N ARG A 91 20.04 -12.88 -2.58
CA ARG A 91 19.01 -13.74 -1.97
C ARG A 91 17.65 -13.43 -2.57
N SER A 92 16.77 -14.42 -2.71
CA SER A 92 15.36 -14.20 -3.05
C SER A 92 14.61 -13.45 -1.93
N GLY A 93 13.42 -12.95 -2.25
CA GLY A 93 12.58 -12.21 -1.30
C GLY A 93 12.72 -10.70 -1.37
N ASN A 94 13.23 -10.13 -2.47
CA ASN A 94 13.27 -8.68 -2.63
C ASN A 94 11.89 -8.12 -2.95
N LEU A 95 11.62 -6.94 -2.41
CA LEU A 95 10.35 -6.27 -2.52
C LEU A 95 10.52 -4.77 -2.56
N ILE A 96 9.51 -4.11 -3.09
CA ILE A 96 9.33 -2.67 -2.94
C ILE A 96 7.95 -2.39 -2.34
N THR A 97 7.90 -1.44 -1.42
CA THR A 97 6.66 -0.86 -0.91
C THR A 97 6.75 0.65 -0.98
N GLN A 98 5.79 1.27 -1.66
CA GLN A 98 5.56 2.69 -1.61
C GLN A 98 4.34 2.96 -0.73
N VAL A 99 4.42 4.01 0.09
CA VAL A 99 3.36 4.40 1.00
C VAL A 99 3.08 5.88 0.83
N VAL A 100 1.79 6.23 0.78
CA VAL A 100 1.33 7.60 0.94
C VAL A 100 0.70 7.80 2.31
N VAL A 101 0.95 8.96 2.89
CA VAL A 101 0.54 9.34 4.25
C VAL A 101 -0.17 10.67 4.22
N THR A 102 -1.22 10.81 5.02
CA THR A 102 -1.90 12.09 5.19
C THR A 102 -2.52 12.23 6.58
N ASP A 103 -2.75 13.49 6.96
CA ASP A 103 -3.53 13.87 8.12
C ASP A 103 -5.03 13.77 7.80
N GLY A 104 -5.68 12.76 8.35
CA GLY A 104 -7.10 12.53 8.27
C GLY A 104 -7.59 12.10 6.88
N VAL A 105 -8.84 11.66 6.84
CA VAL A 105 -9.48 11.18 5.60
C VAL A 105 -9.66 12.29 4.54
N ALA A 106 -9.79 13.55 4.96
CA ALA A 106 -9.92 14.69 4.06
C ALA A 106 -8.66 14.92 3.22
N GLY A 107 -7.52 14.42 3.71
CA GLY A 107 -6.26 14.40 2.99
C GLY A 107 -6.29 13.75 1.61
N PHE A 108 -7.21 12.82 1.38
CA PHE A 108 -7.37 12.17 0.07
C PHE A 108 -8.23 12.95 -0.93
N GLY A 109 -8.57 14.22 -0.67
CA GLY A 109 -9.25 15.09 -1.63
C GLY A 109 -10.67 14.68 -1.99
N GLY A 110 -11.34 13.95 -1.09
CA GLY A 110 -12.69 13.42 -1.31
C GLY A 110 -12.72 12.01 -1.90
N PHE A 111 -11.57 11.43 -2.25
CA PHE A 111 -11.46 10.04 -2.67
C PHE A 111 -11.35 9.11 -1.46
N CYS A 112 -11.92 7.91 -1.56
CA CYS A 112 -11.62 6.85 -0.60
C CYS A 112 -10.30 6.14 -0.97
N PRO A 113 -9.62 5.49 -0.01
CA PRO A 113 -8.32 4.85 -0.26
C PRO A 113 -8.32 3.87 -1.44
N ALA A 114 -9.42 3.13 -1.65
CA ALA A 114 -9.54 2.20 -2.76
C ALA A 114 -9.48 2.89 -4.12
N GLN A 115 -10.05 4.10 -4.25
CA GLN A 115 -10.02 4.86 -5.51
C GLN A 115 -8.61 5.35 -5.87
N LEU A 116 -7.76 5.56 -4.86
CA LEU A 116 -6.37 5.97 -5.04
C LEU A 116 -5.43 4.81 -5.40
N TYR A 117 -5.91 3.56 -5.35
CA TYR A 117 -5.09 2.39 -5.71
C TYR A 117 -4.49 2.51 -7.12
N ALA A 118 -5.25 3.06 -8.07
CA ALA A 118 -4.82 3.25 -9.46
C ALA A 118 -4.31 4.67 -9.77
N ALA A 119 -3.99 5.49 -8.77
CA ALA A 119 -3.46 6.84 -8.98
C ALA A 119 -2.14 6.81 -9.76
N ALA A 120 -1.90 7.81 -10.60
CA ALA A 120 -0.69 7.88 -11.44
C ALA A 120 0.61 8.12 -10.65
N GLY A 121 0.52 8.53 -9.39
CA GLY A 121 1.69 8.78 -8.54
C GLY A 121 2.50 7.53 -8.22
N TRP A 122 1.91 6.33 -8.27
CA TRP A 122 2.60 5.09 -7.90
C TRP A 122 3.77 4.78 -8.85
N THR A 123 4.99 4.89 -8.34
CA THR A 123 6.24 4.63 -9.07
C THR A 123 6.90 3.34 -8.59
N LEU A 124 6.15 2.23 -8.55
CA LEU A 124 6.66 0.97 -7.99
C LEU A 124 7.76 0.33 -8.87
N ALA A 125 7.80 0.63 -10.16
CA ALA A 125 8.85 0.14 -11.06
C ALA A 125 10.19 0.87 -10.85
N GLU A 126 10.15 2.07 -10.28
CA GLU A 126 11.33 2.88 -9.96
C GLU A 126 11.64 2.69 -8.47
N THR A 127 12.93 2.54 -8.14
CA THR A 127 13.40 2.39 -6.74
C THR A 127 14.14 3.67 -6.31
N PRO A 128 13.45 4.84 -6.26
CA PRO A 128 14.11 6.12 -6.00
C PRO A 128 14.78 6.11 -4.63
N SER A 129 15.85 6.89 -4.48
CA SER A 129 16.55 7.14 -3.22
C SER A 129 16.63 8.63 -2.92
N GLY A 130 16.72 8.99 -1.62
CA GLY A 130 16.85 10.36 -1.16
C GLY A 130 15.51 11.06 -0.87
N ASP A 131 15.47 12.38 -1.10
CA ASP A 131 14.29 13.20 -0.81
C ASP A 131 13.24 13.07 -1.92
N LEU A 132 11.98 12.92 -1.52
CA LEU A 132 10.83 12.91 -2.42
C LEU A 132 9.99 14.18 -2.27
N GLU A 133 9.45 14.64 -3.38
CA GLU A 133 8.35 15.59 -3.33
C GLU A 133 7.07 14.88 -2.85
N PRO A 134 6.30 15.49 -1.93
CA PRO A 134 4.96 15.03 -1.60
C PRO A 134 4.09 14.95 -2.87
N TRP A 135 3.19 13.98 -2.94
CA TRP A 135 2.27 13.90 -4.06
C TRP A 135 1.20 14.98 -3.94
N PRO A 136 0.90 15.70 -5.03
CA PRO A 136 -0.36 16.42 -5.08
C PRO A 136 -1.50 15.40 -4.99
N VAL A 137 -2.53 15.72 -4.21
CA VAL A 137 -3.72 14.88 -4.19
C VAL A 137 -4.32 14.85 -5.60
N PRO A 138 -4.61 13.66 -6.16
CA PRO A 138 -5.13 13.55 -7.51
C PRO A 138 -6.40 14.38 -7.68
N VAL A 139 -6.56 15.01 -8.85
CA VAL A 139 -7.80 15.74 -9.21
C VAL A 139 -8.86 14.81 -9.79
N SER A 140 -8.44 13.62 -10.26
CA SER A 140 -9.28 12.59 -10.82
C SER A 140 -8.67 11.21 -10.54
N VAL A 141 -9.53 10.19 -10.53
CA VAL A 141 -9.13 8.78 -10.48
C VAL A 141 -9.48 8.10 -11.79
N ARG A 142 -8.86 6.95 -12.05
CA ARG A 142 -9.18 6.13 -13.22
C ARG A 142 -10.66 5.71 -13.18
N ASP A 143 -11.34 5.69 -14.31
CA ASP A 143 -12.80 5.49 -14.37
C ASP A 143 -13.25 4.15 -13.77
N ASP A 144 -12.47 3.10 -13.98
CA ASP A 144 -12.67 1.76 -13.39
C ASP A 144 -12.38 1.71 -11.87
N PHE A 145 -11.75 2.75 -11.33
CA PHE A 145 -11.61 3.00 -9.89
C PHE A 145 -12.55 4.13 -9.42
N GLY A 146 -13.51 4.55 -10.24
CA GLY A 146 -14.62 5.41 -9.83
C GLY A 146 -15.53 4.71 -8.81
N ALA A 147 -16.28 5.49 -8.01
CA ALA A 147 -17.10 4.93 -6.94
C ALA A 147 -18.12 3.88 -7.44
N ALA A 148 -18.78 4.15 -8.57
CA ALA A 148 -19.72 3.20 -9.17
C ALA A 148 -19.03 1.94 -9.68
N ALA A 149 -17.86 2.06 -10.30
CA ALA A 149 -17.09 0.93 -10.81
C ALA A 149 -16.58 0.04 -9.66
N LEU A 150 -16.03 0.64 -8.61
CA LEU A 150 -15.62 -0.11 -7.40
C LEU A 150 -16.82 -0.79 -6.73
N GLN A 151 -17.95 -0.11 -6.63
CA GLN A 151 -19.17 -0.71 -6.10
C GLN A 151 -19.57 -1.94 -6.92
N ALA A 152 -19.58 -1.82 -8.26
CA ALA A 152 -19.88 -2.93 -9.16
C ALA A 152 -18.91 -4.11 -8.96
N MET A 153 -17.59 -3.84 -8.85
CA MET A 153 -16.60 -4.89 -8.58
C MET A 153 -16.94 -5.71 -7.33
N PHE A 154 -17.41 -5.06 -6.25
CA PHE A 154 -17.78 -5.78 -5.03
C PHE A 154 -19.14 -6.47 -5.11
N THR A 155 -20.12 -5.90 -5.82
CA THR A 155 -21.46 -6.50 -5.92
C THR A 155 -21.52 -7.66 -6.89
N ASP A 156 -20.62 -7.68 -7.87
CA ASP A 156 -20.59 -8.68 -8.94
C ASP A 156 -19.64 -9.84 -8.61
N ASP A 157 -18.72 -9.66 -7.65
CA ASP A 157 -17.83 -10.71 -7.14
C ASP A 157 -18.57 -11.64 -6.14
N PRO A 158 -18.78 -12.93 -6.46
CA PRO A 158 -19.49 -13.87 -5.59
C PRO A 158 -18.80 -14.09 -4.24
N TRP A 159 -17.46 -14.04 -4.20
CA TRP A 159 -16.70 -14.13 -2.96
C TRP A 159 -16.92 -12.89 -2.10
N ALA A 160 -16.84 -11.69 -2.69
CA ALA A 160 -17.03 -10.44 -1.97
C ALA A 160 -18.45 -10.33 -1.39
N VAL A 161 -19.47 -10.67 -2.19
CA VAL A 161 -20.87 -10.71 -1.74
C VAL A 161 -21.04 -11.65 -0.54
N ARG A 162 -20.39 -12.82 -0.55
CA ARG A 162 -20.47 -13.79 0.54
C ARG A 162 -19.81 -13.28 1.82
N VAL A 163 -18.65 -12.64 1.73
CA VAL A 163 -17.87 -12.17 2.89
C VAL A 163 -18.42 -10.86 3.48
N LEU A 164 -18.92 -9.96 2.62
CA LEU A 164 -19.51 -8.69 3.09
C LEU A 164 -20.90 -8.89 3.71
N ARG A 165 -21.68 -9.89 3.25
CA ARG A 165 -22.97 -10.23 3.90
C ARG A 165 -22.82 -10.83 5.29
N SER A 166 -21.74 -11.58 5.54
CA SER A 166 -21.48 -12.15 6.87
C SER A 166 -20.94 -11.11 7.87
N THR A 167 -20.57 -9.92 7.39
CA THR A 167 -20.09 -8.78 8.18
C THR A 167 -21.13 -7.66 8.24
N SER A 168 -22.36 -7.96 8.66
CA SER A 168 -23.34 -6.91 9.02
C SER A 168 -22.84 -6.09 10.22
N PRO A 169 -22.63 -4.76 10.11
CA PRO A 169 -22.26 -3.92 11.23
C PRO A 169 -23.53 -3.37 11.89
N CYS A 170 -24.24 -4.20 12.66
CA CYS A 170 -25.21 -3.69 13.63
C CYS A 170 -25.49 -4.73 14.72
N SER A 171 -24.52 -4.90 15.62
CA SER A 171 -24.68 -5.29 17.04
C SER A 171 -23.42 -6.00 17.54
N ARG A 172 -22.46 -5.23 18.06
CA ARG A 172 -21.78 -5.49 19.34
C ARG A 172 -20.75 -4.39 19.62
N ARG A 173 -20.70 -4.02 20.89
CA ARG A 173 -19.87 -3.02 21.58
C ARG A 173 -18.38 -3.01 21.20
N PRO A 174 -17.66 -1.91 21.49
CA PRO A 174 -16.29 -1.71 21.02
C PRO A 174 -15.34 -2.68 21.73
N ALA A 175 -14.68 -3.53 20.95
CA ALA A 175 -13.44 -4.16 21.35
C ALA A 175 -12.30 -3.44 20.63
N ALA A 176 -11.38 -2.89 21.41
CA ALA A 176 -10.14 -2.30 20.94
C ALA A 176 -9.34 -3.31 20.10
N ARG A 177 -8.56 -2.78 19.13
CA ARG A 177 -7.68 -3.44 18.15
C ARG A 177 -8.34 -3.81 16.82
N SER A 178 -8.45 -2.84 15.92
CA SER A 178 -8.65 -3.08 14.48
C SER A 178 -7.32 -3.48 13.84
N ARG A 179 -7.19 -4.75 13.44
CA ARG A 179 -6.14 -5.23 12.53
C ARG A 179 -6.36 -4.64 11.13
N ALA A 180 -5.28 -4.31 10.42
CA ALA A 180 -5.29 -3.91 9.02
C ALA A 180 -6.14 -4.87 8.17
N GLY A 181 -7.05 -4.33 7.35
CA GLY A 181 -7.86 -5.11 6.40
C GLY A 181 -7.09 -5.29 5.09
N TRP A 182 -6.93 -6.55 4.67
CA TRP A 182 -6.14 -6.94 3.50
C TRP A 182 -7.05 -7.06 2.28
N CYS A 183 -6.76 -6.34 1.19
CA CYS A 183 -7.33 -6.61 -0.13
C CYS A 183 -6.34 -7.46 -0.93
N SER A 184 -6.45 -8.78 -0.81
CA SER A 184 -5.87 -9.72 -1.77
C SER A 184 -7.02 -10.36 -2.54
N SER A 185 -7.36 -9.82 -3.70
CA SER A 185 -8.07 -10.49 -4.83
C SER A 185 -8.50 -9.46 -5.87
N ILE A 186 -7.61 -9.06 -6.78
CA ILE A 186 -7.97 -8.68 -8.15
C ILE A 186 -6.76 -9.03 -9.03
N ALA A 187 -6.77 -10.23 -9.63
CA ALA A 187 -6.17 -10.55 -10.93
C ALA A 187 -6.06 -12.07 -11.08
N THR A 188 -7.08 -12.69 -11.69
CA THR A 188 -6.89 -13.77 -12.69
C THR A 188 -8.24 -14.06 -13.34
N SER A 189 -8.50 -13.38 -14.45
CA SER A 189 -9.45 -13.83 -15.48
C SER A 189 -9.00 -13.25 -16.81
N THR A 190 -8.00 -13.90 -17.40
CA THR A 190 -7.70 -13.80 -18.83
C THR A 190 -7.00 -15.09 -19.26
N SER A 191 -7.80 -16.07 -19.67
CA SER A 191 -7.73 -16.81 -20.95
C SER A 191 -8.51 -18.12 -20.81
#